data_AF-A0A813BVB5-F1
#
_entry.id   AF-A0A813BVB5-F1
#
_cell.length_a   1.000
_cell.length_b   1.000
_cell.length_c   1.000
_cell.angle_alpha   90.00
_cell.angle_beta   90.00
_cell.angle_gamma   90.00
#
_symmetry.space_group_name_H-M   'P 1'
#
loop_
_entity.id
_entity.type
_entity.pdbx_description
1 polymer ?
#
loop_
_entity_poly.entity_id
_entity_poly.type
_entity_poly.pdbx_seq_one_letter_code
_entity_poly.pdbx_strand_id
1 'polypeptide(L)'
;MIRQLLSARADANSSFAVKPFSVMGVLFGGLSLRYRMGSRSFPARLGYHSGGATPLMLAILSGQYEAATALIANGAKMDVENSRHRRAADLAREMQVPDFLMQALEQGNTDACERITASAGVLESHAF
;
A
#
# COMPACT_ATOMS: atom_id res chain seq x y z
N MET A 1 -4.15 11.76 16.51
CA MET A 1 -3.89 12.37 15.19
C MET A 1 -4.31 11.48 14.00
N ILE A 2 -4.53 10.17 14.20
CA ILE A 2 -4.96 9.21 13.15
C ILE A 2 -6.43 9.44 12.70
N ARG A 3 -7.30 9.92 13.59
CA ARG A 3 -8.74 10.17 13.30
C ARG A 3 -9.01 11.32 12.31
N GLN A 4 -8.11 12.30 12.17
CA GLN A 4 -8.33 13.41 11.22
C GLN A 4 -8.14 12.98 9.76
N LEU A 5 -7.26 12.00 9.49
CA LEU A 5 -7.11 11.41 8.15
C LEU A 5 -8.26 10.44 7.79
N LEU A 6 -8.90 9.82 8.79
CA LEU A 6 -10.12 9.03 8.62
C LEU A 6 -11.37 9.89 8.32
N SER A 7 -11.41 11.16 8.78
CA SER A 7 -12.52 12.09 8.51
C SER A 7 -12.55 12.66 7.09
N ALA A 8 -11.46 12.49 6.32
CA ALA A 8 -11.32 13.10 5.01
C ALA A 8 -12.02 12.33 3.87
N ARG A 9 -12.71 11.20 4.15
CA ARG A 9 -13.34 10.38 3.09
C ARG A 9 -12.33 9.98 2.00
N ALA A 10 -11.04 9.87 2.37
CA ALA A 10 -9.98 9.48 1.46
C ALA A 10 -10.30 8.07 0.97
N ASP A 11 -10.70 7.97 -0.30
CA ASP A 11 -11.07 6.71 -0.91
C ASP A 11 -9.87 5.76 -0.81
N ALA A 12 -10.03 4.69 -0.01
CA ALA A 12 -8.98 3.69 0.21
C ALA A 12 -8.55 2.99 -1.09
N ASN A 13 -9.23 3.27 -2.21
CA ASN A 13 -8.95 2.74 -3.53
C ASN A 13 -8.45 3.78 -4.54
N SER A 14 -8.21 5.04 -4.12
CA SER A 14 -7.76 6.09 -5.05
C SER A 14 -6.39 5.74 -5.65
N SER A 15 -6.29 5.67 -6.97
CA SER A 15 -5.03 5.32 -7.63
C SER A 15 -4.08 6.52 -7.73
N PHE A 16 -2.80 6.28 -7.48
CA PHE A 16 -1.76 7.31 -7.56
C PHE A 16 -1.41 7.60 -9.02
N ALA A 17 -1.53 8.86 -9.45
CA ALA A 17 -1.22 9.27 -10.81
C ALA A 17 -0.39 10.56 -10.83
N VAL A 18 0.69 10.55 -11.60
CA VAL A 18 1.54 11.73 -11.86
C VAL A 18 1.56 12.04 -13.34
N LYS A 19 1.58 13.33 -13.70
CA LYS A 19 1.67 13.77 -15.11
C LYS A 19 3.08 13.47 -15.65
N PRO A 20 3.23 12.83 -16.84
CA PRO A 20 4.50 12.31 -17.34
C PRO A 20 5.58 13.37 -17.61
N PHE A 21 5.21 14.64 -17.78
CA PHE A 21 6.13 15.76 -18.03
C PHE A 21 6.15 16.81 -16.92
N SER A 22 5.57 16.50 -15.75
CA SER A 22 5.74 17.33 -14.55
C SER A 22 7.14 17.08 -13.95
N VAL A 23 7.62 18.00 -13.10
CA VAL A 23 8.83 17.79 -12.29
C VAL A 23 8.78 16.44 -11.55
N MET A 24 7.62 16.10 -10.99
CA MET A 24 7.40 14.78 -10.38
C MET A 24 7.42 13.66 -11.43
N GLY A 25 6.81 13.84 -12.60
CA GLY A 25 6.86 12.84 -13.68
C GLY A 25 8.28 12.49 -14.12
N VAL A 26 9.13 13.50 -14.30
CA VAL A 26 10.55 13.30 -14.66
C VAL A 26 11.31 12.59 -13.55
N LEU A 27 11.08 12.97 -12.29
CA LEU A 27 11.69 12.31 -11.13
C LEU A 27 11.30 10.83 -11.05
N PHE A 28 10.00 10.53 -11.10
CA PHE A 28 9.49 9.16 -11.06
C PHE A 28 9.92 8.34 -12.30
N GLY A 29 10.07 8.99 -13.45
CA GLY A 29 10.65 8.39 -14.66
C GLY A 29 12.12 8.00 -14.48
N GLY A 30 12.94 8.87 -13.88
CA GLY A 30 14.33 8.57 -13.54
C GLY A 30 14.45 7.42 -12.53
N LEU A 31 13.61 7.40 -11.50
CA LEU A 31 13.54 6.29 -10.53
C LEU A 31 13.11 4.97 -11.19
N SER A 32 12.15 5.03 -12.11
CA SER A 32 11.73 3.88 -12.92
C SER A 32 12.87 3.35 -13.79
N LEU A 33 13.68 4.23 -14.38
CA LEU A 33 14.86 3.83 -15.15
C LEU A 33 15.89 3.14 -14.25
N ARG A 34 16.16 3.67 -13.06
CA ARG A 34 17.05 3.03 -12.07
C ARG A 34 16.59 1.62 -11.70
N TYR A 35 15.29 1.42 -11.56
CA TYR A 35 14.72 0.10 -11.31
C TYR A 35 14.95 -0.86 -12.47
N ARG A 36 14.73 -0.41 -13.72
CA ARG A 36 15.02 -1.19 -14.93
C ARG A 36 16.50 -1.54 -15.07
N MET A 37 17.40 -0.69 -14.60
CA MET A 37 18.84 -0.94 -14.55
C MET A 37 19.27 -1.87 -13.38
N GLY A 38 18.31 -2.47 -12.67
CA GLY A 38 18.57 -3.47 -11.63
C GLY A 38 18.58 -2.93 -10.19
N SER A 39 18.39 -1.63 -9.97
CA SER A 39 18.31 -1.10 -8.60
C SER A 39 17.02 -1.55 -7.91
N ARG A 40 17.14 -2.29 -6.80
CA ARG A 40 16.00 -2.69 -5.95
C ARG A 40 15.78 -1.77 -4.74
N SER A 41 16.42 -0.61 -4.74
CA SER A 41 16.27 0.40 -3.70
C SER A 41 14.82 0.86 -3.57
N PHE A 42 14.41 1.23 -2.35
CA PHE A 42 13.07 1.75 -2.08
C PHE A 42 12.60 2.83 -3.08
N PRO A 43 13.36 3.92 -3.34
CA PRO A 43 12.90 4.96 -4.26
C PRO A 43 12.80 4.47 -5.71
N ALA A 44 13.69 3.58 -6.16
CA ALA A 44 13.61 3.02 -7.51
C ALA A 44 12.34 2.17 -7.68
N ARG A 45 12.04 1.31 -6.70
CA ARG A 45 10.85 0.45 -6.68
C ARG A 45 9.56 1.27 -6.61
N LEU A 46 9.51 2.27 -5.74
CA LEU A 46 8.39 3.22 -5.64
C LEU A 46 8.21 3.97 -6.96
N GLY A 47 9.30 4.47 -7.55
CA GLY A 47 9.31 5.10 -8.87
C GLY A 47 8.62 4.26 -9.94
N TYR A 48 8.98 2.98 -9.99
CA TYR A 48 8.51 2.05 -11.00
C TYR A 48 7.07 1.54 -10.81
N HIS A 49 6.63 1.33 -9.56
CA HIS A 49 5.33 0.74 -9.24
C HIS A 49 4.25 1.73 -8.79
N SER A 50 4.60 2.99 -8.55
CA SER A 50 3.65 4.01 -8.05
C SER A 50 2.55 4.37 -9.05
N GLY A 51 2.82 4.34 -10.36
CA GLY A 51 1.81 4.68 -11.36
C GLY A 51 0.60 3.75 -11.28
N GLY A 52 -0.58 4.32 -11.00
CA GLY A 52 -1.83 3.59 -10.81
C GLY A 52 -1.93 2.83 -9.48
N ALA A 53 -0.97 2.96 -8.56
CA ALA A 53 -0.97 2.21 -7.32
C ALA A 53 -2.08 2.66 -6.36
N THR A 54 -2.76 1.70 -5.73
CA THR A 54 -3.72 2.01 -4.65
C THR A 54 -2.99 2.33 -3.34
N PRO A 55 -3.66 2.95 -2.35
CA PRO A 55 -3.07 3.20 -1.03
C PRO A 55 -2.54 1.92 -0.37
N LEU A 56 -3.23 0.79 -0.56
CA LEU A 56 -2.78 -0.52 -0.08
C LEU A 56 -1.44 -0.95 -0.71
N MET A 57 -1.29 -0.76 -2.02
CA MET A 57 -0.04 -1.06 -2.72
C MET A 57 1.11 -0.18 -2.23
N LEU A 58 0.85 1.11 -1.99
CA LEU A 58 1.85 2.05 -1.47
C LEU A 58 2.28 1.70 -0.03
N ALA A 59 1.34 1.27 0.82
CA ALA A 59 1.65 0.79 2.17
C ALA A 59 2.57 -0.43 2.14
N ILE A 60 2.29 -1.40 1.26
CA ILE A 60 3.13 -2.59 1.04
C ILE A 60 4.53 -2.20 0.54
N LEU A 61 4.62 -1.34 -0.49
CA LEU A 61 5.89 -0.87 -1.04
C LEU A 61 6.74 -0.09 -0.03
N SER A 62 6.10 0.55 0.94
CA SER A 62 6.75 1.33 2.00
C SER A 62 7.08 0.50 3.25
N GLY A 63 6.71 -0.79 3.29
CA GLY A 63 6.91 -1.65 4.46
C GLY A 63 6.00 -1.30 5.64
N GLN A 64 4.94 -0.51 5.43
CA GLN A 64 4.01 -0.08 6.47
C GLN A 64 2.89 -1.10 6.64
N TYR A 65 3.22 -2.24 7.26
CA TYR A 65 2.32 -3.38 7.40
C TYR A 65 1.11 -3.09 8.30
N GLU A 66 1.26 -2.24 9.32
CA GLU A 66 0.15 -1.79 10.15
C GLU A 66 -0.86 -0.97 9.35
N ALA A 67 -0.37 -0.06 8.50
CA ALA A 67 -1.21 0.70 7.59
C ALA A 67 -1.89 -0.20 6.53
N ALA A 68 -1.16 -1.19 6.00
CA ALA A 68 -1.74 -2.17 5.08
C ALA A 68 -2.84 -3.01 5.76
N THR A 69 -2.63 -3.43 7.00
CA THR A 69 -3.59 -4.17 7.83
C THR A 69 -4.86 -3.34 8.04
N ALA A 70 -4.71 -2.07 8.42
CA ALA A 70 -5.83 -1.16 8.61
C ALA A 70 -6.60 -0.92 7.30
N LEU A 71 -5.90 -0.75 6.18
CA LEU A 71 -6.54 -0.56 4.86
C LEU A 71 -7.34 -1.81 4.45
N ILE A 72 -6.79 -3.01 4.66
CA ILE A 72 -7.49 -4.28 4.41
C ILE A 72 -8.74 -4.39 5.27
N ALA A 73 -8.62 -4.13 6.59
CA ALA A 73 -9.75 -4.16 7.52
C ALA A 73 -10.84 -3.12 7.18
N ASN A 74 -10.48 -2.04 6.47
CA ASN A 74 -11.41 -1.02 5.99
C ASN A 74 -11.94 -1.30 4.57
N GLY A 75 -11.75 -2.50 4.02
CA GLY A 75 -12.30 -2.89 2.73
C GLY A 75 -11.55 -2.33 1.52
N ALA A 76 -10.25 -2.08 1.65
CA ALA A 76 -9.42 -1.75 0.49
C ALA A 76 -9.45 -2.89 -0.56
N LYS A 77 -9.62 -2.54 -1.82
CA LYS A 77 -9.68 -3.50 -2.93
C LYS A 77 -8.30 -4.12 -3.18
N MET A 78 -8.24 -5.45 -3.12
CA MET A 78 -7.03 -6.25 -3.29
C MET A 78 -6.85 -6.80 -4.71
N ASP A 79 -7.89 -6.68 -5.54
CA ASP A 79 -7.96 -7.14 -6.92
C ASP A 79 -7.56 -6.08 -7.96
N VAL A 80 -7.44 -4.81 -7.55
CA VAL A 80 -7.02 -3.71 -8.42
C VAL A 80 -5.57 -3.90 -8.87
N GLU A 81 -5.29 -3.54 -10.12
CA GLU A 81 -3.95 -3.52 -10.70
C GLU A 81 -3.44 -2.08 -10.87
N ASN A 82 -2.15 -1.88 -10.66
CA ASN A 82 -1.49 -0.63 -11.02
C ASN A 82 -1.19 -0.55 -12.53
N SER A 83 -0.60 0.55 -12.99
CA SER A 83 -0.20 0.75 -14.40
C SER A 83 0.93 -0.18 -14.87
N ARG A 84 1.36 -1.14 -14.04
CA ARG A 84 2.31 -2.21 -14.38
C ARG A 84 1.65 -3.60 -14.30
N HIS A 85 0.32 -3.68 -14.22
CA HIS A 85 -0.43 -4.94 -14.06
C HIS A 85 -0.04 -5.73 -12.81
N ARG A 86 0.30 -5.03 -11.73
CA ARG A 86 0.64 -5.65 -10.43
C ARG A 86 -0.49 -5.39 -9.46
N ARG A 87 -0.97 -6.46 -8.82
CA ARG A 87 -1.89 -6.40 -7.68
C ARG A 87 -1.13 -6.19 -6.38
N ALA A 88 -1.85 -5.86 -5.31
CA ALA A 88 -1.28 -5.77 -3.96
C ALA A 88 -0.55 -7.05 -3.56
N ALA A 89 -1.11 -8.23 -3.87
CA ALA A 89 -0.49 -9.53 -3.60
C ALA A 89 0.85 -9.72 -4.35
N ASP A 90 0.94 -9.26 -5.60
CA ASP A 90 2.17 -9.41 -6.39
C ASP A 90 3.31 -8.54 -5.84
N LEU A 91 2.97 -7.34 -5.36
CA LEU A 91 3.94 -6.45 -4.71
C LEU A 91 4.35 -7.02 -3.34
N ALA A 92 3.41 -7.61 -2.60
CA ALA A 92 3.65 -8.23 -1.31
C ALA A 92 4.67 -9.38 -1.39
N ARG A 93 4.57 -10.26 -2.41
CA ARG A 93 5.57 -11.31 -2.65
C ARG A 93 6.96 -10.75 -2.91
N GLU A 94 7.05 -9.62 -3.62
CA GLU A 94 8.33 -8.96 -3.90
C GLU A 94 8.94 -8.26 -2.67
N MET A 95 8.10 -7.82 -1.74
CA MET A 95 8.50 -7.15 -0.50
C MET A 95 8.81 -8.13 0.64
N GLN A 96 8.57 -9.43 0.46
CA GLN A 96 8.69 -10.45 1.52
C GLN A 96 7.88 -10.05 2.77
N VAL A 97 6.61 -9.68 2.56
CA VAL A 97 5.72 -9.29 3.66
C VAL A 97 5.45 -10.47 4.60
N PRO A 98 5.04 -10.21 5.87
CA PRO A 98 4.64 -11.25 6.79
C PRO A 98 3.54 -12.17 6.26
N ASP A 99 3.61 -13.45 6.60
CA ASP A 99 2.70 -14.49 6.08
C ASP A 99 1.21 -14.18 6.31
N PHE A 100 0.87 -13.56 7.45
CA PHE A 100 -0.52 -13.19 7.76
C PHE A 100 -1.08 -12.16 6.76
N LEU A 101 -0.27 -11.19 6.33
CA LEU A 101 -0.68 -10.24 5.29
C LEU A 101 -0.76 -10.90 3.93
N MET A 102 0.16 -11.82 3.64
CA MET A 102 0.14 -12.56 2.38
C MET A 102 -1.14 -13.41 2.25
N GLN A 103 -1.52 -14.10 3.33
CA GLN A 103 -2.77 -14.86 3.41
C GLN A 103 -4.00 -13.97 3.25
N ALA A 104 -4.03 -12.80 3.90
CA ALA A 104 -5.13 -11.84 3.73
C ALA A 104 -5.27 -11.38 2.27
N LEU A 105 -4.15 -11.10 1.59
CA LEU A 105 -4.13 -10.61 0.20
C LEU A 105 -4.48 -11.69 -0.84
N GLU A 106 -4.10 -12.95 -0.61
CA GLU A 106 -4.34 -14.06 -1.56
C GLU A 106 -5.66 -14.78 -1.32
N GLN A 107 -6.00 -15.05 -0.06
CA GLN A 107 -7.14 -15.87 0.32
C GLN A 107 -8.33 -15.04 0.79
N GLY A 108 -8.15 -13.72 0.95
CA GLY A 108 -9.19 -12.83 1.49
C GLY A 108 -9.47 -13.06 2.96
N ASN A 109 -8.59 -13.76 3.69
CA ASN A 109 -8.76 -14.02 5.12
C ASN A 109 -8.39 -12.77 5.94
N THR A 110 -9.38 -11.89 6.18
CA THR A 110 -9.18 -10.63 6.91
C THR A 110 -9.27 -10.76 8.42
N ASP A 111 -9.62 -11.94 8.96
CA ASP A 111 -9.83 -12.19 10.39
C ASP A 111 -8.64 -11.74 11.25
N ALA A 112 -7.41 -12.02 10.79
CA ALA A 112 -6.20 -11.61 11.50
C ALA A 112 -6.03 -10.09 11.50
N CYS A 113 -6.34 -9.43 10.38
CA CYS A 113 -6.25 -7.99 10.25
C CYS A 113 -7.30 -7.29 11.12
N GLU A 114 -8.53 -7.81 11.16
CA GLU A 114 -9.62 -7.28 11.97
C GLU A 114 -9.31 -7.39 13.47
N ARG A 115 -8.75 -8.52 13.93
CA ARG A 115 -8.35 -8.69 15.34
C ARG A 115 -7.24 -7.74 15.77
N ILE A 116 -6.25 -7.50 14.91
CA ILE A 116 -5.15 -6.55 15.18
C ILE A 116 -5.68 -5.11 15.25
N THR A 117 -6.63 -4.76 14.38
CA THR A 117 -7.23 -3.43 14.37
C THR A 117 -8.17 -3.25 15.57
N ALA A 118 -8.89 -4.30 15.97
CA ALA A 118 -9.75 -4.31 17.16
C ALA A 118 -8.95 -4.18 18.46
N SER A 119 -7.81 -4.86 18.60
CA SER A 119 -6.95 -4.74 19.78
C SER A 119 -6.29 -3.36 19.89
N ALA A 120 -5.92 -2.74 18.76
CA ALA A 120 -5.47 -1.35 18.72
C ALA A 120 -6.59 -0.37 19.13
N GLY A 121 -7.84 -0.63 18.72
CA GLY A 121 -9.01 0.17 19.13
C GLY A 121 -9.37 0.06 20.60
N VAL A 122 -9.17 -1.12 21.21
CA VAL A 122 -9.43 -1.35 22.65
C VAL A 122 -8.38 -0.64 23.52
N LEU A 123 -7.11 -0.63 23.12
CA LEU A 123 -6.05 0.09 23.85
C LEU A 123 -6.22 1.63 23.79
N GLU A 124 -6.78 2.17 22.71
CA GLU A 124 -7.11 3.60 22.63
C GLU A 124 -8.37 4.00 23.42
N SER A 125 -9.24 3.05 23.77
CA SER A 125 -10.48 3.31 24.53
C SER A 125 -10.28 3.49 26.05
N HIS A 126 -9.10 3.15 26.56
CA HIS A 126 -8.72 3.32 27.98
C HIS A 126 -7.73 4.47 28.22
N ALA A 127 -7.44 5.28 27.20
CA ALA A 127 -6.51 6.43 27.28
C ALA A 127 -7.20 7.80 27.20
N PHE A 128 -8.50 7.88 27.51
CA PHE A 128 -9.26 9.11 27.66
C PHE A 128 -10.04 9.13 28.98
#